data_AF-A0A352A2Q3-F1
#
_entry.id   AF-A0A352A2Q3-F1
#
_cell.length_a   1.000
_cell.length_b   1.000
_cell.length_c   1.000
_cell.angle_alpha   90.00
_cell.angle_beta   90.00
_cell.angle_gamma   90.00
#
_symmetry.space_group_name_H-M   'P 1'
#
loop_
_entity.id
_entity.type
_entity.pdbx_description
1 polymer ?
#
loop_
_entity_poly.entity_id
_entity_poly.type
_entity_poly.pdbx_seq_one_letter_code
_entity_poly.pdbx_strand_id
1 'polypeptide(L)'
;MDNNLFVILDTNLTQELIDEGYAREFISKVQQMRKNNGYEMMDNIKIFYNGVDEIQNAVKSFDEYIKSETLAVSIEKTEDTSYEVQNLNGFDTGIKLEKLN
;
A
#
# COMPACT_ATOMS: atom_id res chain seq x y z
N MET A 1 38.53 -5.15 19.14
CA MET A 1 38.69 -5.08 17.67
C MET A 1 37.39 -4.54 17.14
N ASP A 2 37.36 -3.25 16.81
CA ASP A 2 36.16 -2.58 16.29
C ASP A 2 35.97 -2.99 14.83
N ASN A 3 34.89 -3.72 14.55
CA ASN A 3 34.47 -4.00 13.20
C ASN A 3 33.88 -2.72 12.61
N ASN A 4 34.71 -1.95 11.89
CA ASN A 4 34.25 -0.86 11.05
C ASN A 4 33.44 -1.44 9.87
N LEU A 5 32.13 -1.61 10.07
CA LEU A 5 31.20 -1.97 9.02
C LEU A 5 30.93 -0.73 8.15
N PHE A 6 31.53 -0.69 6.96
CA PHE A 6 31.20 0.30 5.94
C PHE A 6 30.10 -0.27 5.05
N VAL A 7 28.92 0.33 5.12
CA VAL A 7 27.81 0.07 4.20
C VAL A 7 27.86 1.11 3.08
N ILE A 8 28.02 0.66 1.85
CA ILE A 8 27.91 1.51 0.66
C ILE A 8 26.51 1.27 0.10
N LEU A 9 25.66 2.29 0.16
CA LEU A 9 24.32 2.30 -0.43
C LEU A 9 24.37 3.05 -1.76
N ASP A 10 23.99 2.37 -2.84
CA ASP A 10 23.69 3.05 -4.10
C ASP A 10 22.34 3.76 -3.97
N THR A 11 22.32 5.06 -4.22
CA THR A 11 21.13 5.91 -4.06
C THR A 11 20.35 6.11 -5.37
N ASN A 12 20.73 5.43 -6.45
CA ASN A 12 20.00 5.51 -7.71
C ASN A 12 18.68 4.74 -7.59
N LEU A 13 17.58 5.48 -7.46
CA LEU A 13 16.24 4.92 -7.47
C LEU A 13 15.80 4.66 -8.92
N THR A 14 15.50 3.41 -9.22
CA THR A 14 14.79 3.02 -10.46
C THR A 14 13.29 3.21 -10.26
N GLN A 15 12.54 3.33 -11.36
CA GLN A 15 11.08 3.43 -11.29
C GLN A 15 10.44 2.23 -10.57
N GLU A 16 10.97 1.03 -10.79
CA GLU A 16 10.51 -0.18 -10.12
C GLU A 16 10.68 -0.12 -8.60
N LEU A 17 11.83 0.41 -8.12
CA LEU A 17 12.06 0.61 -6.68
C LEU A 17 11.13 1.66 -6.08
N ILE A 18 10.80 2.70 -6.85
CA ILE A 18 9.84 3.73 -6.44
C ILE A 18 8.43 3.12 -6.32
N ASP A 19 8.00 2.38 -7.34
CA ASP A 19 6.69 1.72 -7.38
C ASP A 19 6.56 0.68 -6.26
N GLU A 20 7.61 -0.09 -5.99
CA GLU A 20 7.67 -1.02 -4.86
C GLU A 20 7.51 -0.27 -3.53
N GLY A 21 8.19 0.88 -3.39
CA GLY A 21 8.06 1.74 -2.22
C GLY A 21 6.63 2.21 -1.97
N TYR A 22 5.93 2.64 -3.03
CA TYR A 22 4.50 3.01 -2.91
C TYR A 22 3.61 1.81 -2.58
N ALA A 23 3.87 0.64 -3.17
CA ALA A 23 3.12 -0.58 -2.86
C ALA A 23 3.28 -1.00 -1.40
N ARG A 24 4.50 -0.94 -0.85
CA ARG A 24 4.79 -1.21 0.56
C ARG A 24 4.09 -0.22 1.49
N GLU A 25 4.10 1.06 1.14
CA GLU A 25 3.40 2.08 1.94
C GLU A 25 1.87 1.86 1.88
N PHE A 26 1.32 1.51 0.71
CA PHE A 26 -0.09 1.17 0.55
C PHE A 26 -0.48 0.00 1.45
N ILE A 27 0.29 -1.09 1.45
CA ILE A 27 0.10 -2.24 2.35
C ILE A 27 0.12 -1.78 3.81
N SER A 28 1.11 -0.97 4.20
CA SER A 28 1.24 -0.45 5.57
C SER A 28 -0.02 0.30 6.00
N LYS A 29 -0.56 1.17 5.16
CA LYS A 29 -1.80 1.91 5.45
C LYS A 29 -3.01 0.99 5.55
N VAL A 30 -3.18 0.07 4.62
CA VAL A 30 -4.28 -0.90 4.64
C VAL A 30 -4.25 -1.73 5.93
N GLN A 31 -3.07 -2.21 6.34
CA GLN A 31 -2.93 -3.00 7.56
C GLN A 31 -3.22 -2.18 8.83
N GLN A 32 -2.86 -0.90 8.85
CA GLN A 32 -3.24 0.02 9.93
C GLN A 32 -4.76 0.22 9.97
N MET A 33 -5.39 0.45 8.82
CA MET A 33 -6.84 0.60 8.72
C MET A 33 -7.59 -0.66 9.16
N ARG A 34 -7.09 -1.86 8.82
CA ARG A 34 -7.67 -3.13 9.33
C ARG A 34 -7.69 -3.18 10.85
N LYS A 35 -6.58 -2.80 11.50
CA LYS A 35 -6.49 -2.74 12.96
C LYS A 35 -7.44 -1.70 13.55
N ASN A 36 -7.51 -0.52 12.94
CA ASN A 36 -8.39 0.57 13.39
C ASN A 36 -9.88 0.21 13.25
N ASN A 37 -10.23 -0.54 12.20
CA ASN A 37 -11.59 -1.03 11.97
C ASN A 37 -11.94 -2.28 12.80
N GLY A 38 -11.00 -2.79 13.60
CA GLY A 38 -11.21 -3.99 14.42
C GLY A 38 -11.33 -5.29 13.61
N TYR A 39 -10.73 -5.34 12.41
CA TYR A 39 -10.72 -6.55 11.59
C TYR A 39 -9.75 -7.58 12.16
N GLU A 40 -10.10 -8.85 12.04
CA GLU A 40 -9.27 -9.98 12.42
C GLU A 40 -8.18 -10.23 11.38
N MET A 41 -7.12 -10.91 11.79
CA MET A 41 -5.96 -11.18 10.92
C MET A 41 -6.33 -12.03 9.70
N MET A 42 -7.35 -12.88 9.80
CA MET A 42 -7.77 -13.81 8.74
C MET A 42 -8.90 -13.26 7.85
N ASP A 43 -9.41 -12.06 8.14
CA ASP A 43 -10.53 -11.50 7.38
C ASP A 43 -10.12 -11.19 5.94
N ASN A 44 -10.93 -11.63 4.98
CA ASN A 44 -10.77 -11.19 3.60
C ASN A 44 -11.41 -9.80 3.43
N ILE A 45 -10.80 -8.96 2.61
CA ILE A 45 -11.29 -7.59 2.36
C ILE A 45 -11.37 -7.27 0.87
N LYS A 46 -12.17 -6.26 0.54
CA LYS A 46 -12.05 -5.50 -0.70
C LYS A 46 -11.47 -4.14 -0.40
N ILE A 47 -10.59 -3.68 -1.28
CA ILE A 47 -9.94 -2.38 -1.17
C ILE A 47 -10.45 -1.50 -2.30
N PHE A 48 -10.96 -0.33 -1.96
CA PHE A 48 -11.29 0.72 -2.90
C PHE A 48 -10.36 1.90 -2.65
N TYR A 49 -9.82 2.48 -3.72
CA TYR A 49 -8.95 3.65 -3.58
C TYR A 49 -9.21 4.70 -4.65
N ASN A 50 -8.94 5.95 -4.32
CA ASN A 50 -8.76 7.03 -5.28
C ASN A 50 -7.31 7.50 -5.16
N GLY A 51 -6.61 7.65 -6.28
CA GLY A 51 -5.19 7.96 -6.25
C GLY A 51 -4.71 8.44 -7.62
N VAL A 52 -3.64 9.23 -7.59
CA VAL A 52 -2.93 9.71 -8.78
C VAL A 52 -2.32 8.56 -9.58
N ASP A 53 -1.83 8.86 -10.78
CA ASP A 53 -1.36 7.83 -11.71
C ASP A 53 -0.14 7.07 -11.18
N GLU A 54 0.73 7.72 -10.39
CA GLU A 54 1.88 7.09 -9.73
C GLU A 54 1.44 5.97 -8.79
N ILE A 55 0.46 6.25 -7.92
CA ILE A 55 -0.10 5.25 -7.00
C ILE A 55 -0.86 4.18 -7.79
N GLN A 56 -1.61 4.56 -8.82
CA GLN A 56 -2.32 3.60 -9.66
C GLN A 56 -1.36 2.62 -10.35
N ASN A 57 -0.23 3.12 -10.87
CA ASN A 57 0.77 2.30 -11.54
C ASN A 57 1.44 1.35 -10.54
N ALA A 58 1.84 1.85 -9.37
CA ALA A 58 2.38 1.02 -8.30
C ALA A 58 1.40 -0.07 -7.85
N VAL A 59 0.15 0.29 -7.58
CA VAL A 59 -0.89 -0.68 -7.16
C VAL A 59 -1.15 -1.73 -8.23
N LYS A 60 -1.13 -1.35 -9.52
CA LYS A 60 -1.27 -2.32 -10.62
C LYS A 60 -0.06 -3.23 -10.76
N SER A 61 1.15 -2.67 -10.72
CA SER A 61 2.40 -3.43 -10.87
C SER A 61 2.60 -4.44 -9.74
N PHE A 62 2.10 -4.12 -8.53
CA PHE A 62 2.23 -4.95 -7.34
C PHE A 62 0.89 -5.51 -6.84
N ASP A 63 -0.13 -5.62 -7.70
CA ASP A 63 -1.50 -6.00 -7.31
C ASP A 63 -1.54 -7.34 -6.54
N GLU A 64 -0.86 -8.37 -7.07
CA GLU A 64 -0.81 -9.69 -6.42
C GLU A 64 -0.11 -9.64 -5.05
N TYR A 65 0.96 -8.87 -4.96
CA TYR A 65 1.73 -8.70 -3.72
C TYR A 65 0.92 -7.96 -2.65
N ILE A 66 0.22 -6.89 -3.03
CA ILE A 66 -0.66 -6.15 -2.11
C ILE A 66 -1.79 -7.06 -1.62
N LYS A 67 -2.41 -7.83 -2.53
CA LYS A 67 -3.47 -8.78 -2.18
C LYS A 67 -3.00 -9.86 -1.20
N SER A 68 -1.83 -10.45 -1.46
CA SER A 68 -1.29 -11.49 -0.58
C SER A 68 -0.98 -10.97 0.83
N GLU A 69 -0.39 -9.78 0.93
CA GLU A 69 -0.02 -9.19 2.21
C GLU A 69 -1.23 -8.68 3.01
N THR A 70 -2.32 -8.27 2.34
CA THR A 70 -3.48 -7.66 2.98
C THR A 70 -4.72 -8.56 3.07
N LEU A 71 -4.65 -9.79 2.55
CA LEU A 71 -5.80 -10.69 2.33
C LEU A 71 -6.94 -10.00 1.55
N ALA A 72 -6.56 -9.16 0.58
CA ALA A 72 -7.54 -8.53 -0.29
C ALA A 72 -7.90 -9.45 -1.45
N VAL A 73 -9.20 -9.60 -1.70
CA VAL A 73 -9.69 -10.32 -2.89
C VAL A 73 -9.82 -9.40 -4.10
N SER A 74 -10.07 -8.10 -3.91
CA SER A 74 -10.05 -7.10 -4.98
C SER A 74 -9.45 -5.77 -4.52
N ILE A 75 -8.84 -5.08 -5.49
CA ILE A 75 -8.33 -3.71 -5.34
C ILE A 75 -8.86 -2.92 -6.53
N GLU A 76 -9.72 -1.94 -6.27
CA GLU A 76 -10.47 -1.23 -7.29
C GLU A 76 -10.24 0.28 -7.18
N LYS A 77 -9.82 0.89 -8.30
CA LYS A 77 -9.73 2.35 -8.40
C LYS A 77 -11.12 2.94 -8.59
N THR A 78 -11.43 3.98 -7.84
CA THR A 78 -12.70 4.71 -7.90
C THR A 78 -12.42 6.21 -8.00
N GLU A 79 -13.43 6.98 -8.44
CA GLU A 79 -13.40 8.44 -8.41
C GLU A 79 -14.08 9.01 -7.14
N ASP A 80 -14.53 8.14 -6.24
CA ASP A 80 -15.21 8.53 -5.01
C ASP A 80 -14.22 9.15 -4.04
N THR A 81 -14.42 10.43 -3.71
CA THR A 81 -13.54 11.22 -2.84
C THR A 81 -13.95 11.20 -1.37
N SER A 82 -15.01 10.45 -1.00
CA SER A 82 -15.50 10.39 0.38
C SER A 82 -14.69 9.46 1.31
N TYR A 83 -13.60 8.87 0.80
CA TYR A 83 -12.82 7.85 1.51
C TYR A 83 -11.85 8.46 2.52
N GLU A 84 -11.39 7.63 3.46
CA GLU A 84 -10.40 8.06 4.44
C GLU A 84 -9.07 8.34 3.72
N VAL A 85 -8.58 9.57 3.81
CA VAL A 85 -7.36 9.99 3.12
C VAL A 85 -6.14 9.46 3.87
N GLN A 86 -5.30 8.73 3.14
CA GLN A 86 -4.01 8.23 3.58
C GLN A 86 -2.90 8.87 2.77
N ASN A 87 -1.85 9.33 3.43
CA ASN A 87 -0.67 9.86 2.75
C ASN A 87 0.28 8.71 2.39
N LEU A 88 0.50 8.52 1.09
CA LEU A 88 1.42 7.52 0.54
C LEU A 88 2.66 8.23 -0.01
N ASN A 89 3.65 8.44 0.87
CA ASN A 89 4.92 9.10 0.52
C ASN A 89 4.74 10.46 -0.20
N GLY A 90 3.80 11.28 0.28
CA GLY A 90 3.51 12.60 -0.27
C GLY A 90 2.28 12.67 -1.19
N PHE A 91 1.68 11.53 -1.56
CA PHE A 91 0.44 11.50 -2.33
C PHE A 91 -0.76 11.16 -1.44
N ASP A 92 -1.69 12.11 -1.35
CA ASP A 92 -2.96 11.88 -0.66
C ASP A 92 -3.84 10.96 -1.50
N THR A 93 -4.20 9.83 -0.90
CA THR A 93 -4.93 8.73 -1.54
C THR A 93 -6.09 8.35 -0.63
N GLY A 94 -7.32 8.51 -1.10
CA GLY A 94 -8.49 8.04 -0.37
C GLY A 94 -8.58 6.53 -0.42
N ILE A 95 -8.69 5.87 0.73
CA ILE A 95 -8.80 4.40 0.83
C ILE A 95 -10.04 4.04 1.63
N LYS A 96 -10.74 3.00 1.17
CA LYS A 96 -11.86 2.37 1.87
C LYS A 96 -11.67 0.86 1.87
N LEU A 97 -11.88 0.25 3.04
CA LEU A 97 -11.88 -1.20 3.20
C LEU A 97 -13.30 -1.72 3.42
N GLU A 98 -13.62 -2.84 2.81
CA GLU A 98 -14.86 -3.58 3.03
C GLU A 98 -14.50 -5.01 3.45
N LYS A 99 -14.84 -5.39 4.70
CA LYS A 99 -14.69 -6.76 5.18
C LYS A 99 -15.68 -7.70 4.48
N LEU A 100 -15.20 -8.86 4.06
CA LEU A 100 -16.01 -9.97 3.59
C LEU A 100 -16.16 -10.98 4.72
N ASN A 101 -17.40 -11.36 4.98
CA ASN A 101 -17.77 -12.35 6.00
C ASN A 101 -17.38 -13.78 5.58
#